data_AF-A0A371X269-F1
#
_entry.id   AF-A0A371X269-F1
#
_cell.length_a   1.000
_cell.length_b   1.000
_cell.length_c   1.000
_cell.angle_alpha   90.00
_cell.angle_beta   90.00
_cell.angle_gamma   90.00
#
_symmetry.space_group_name_H-M   'P 1'
#
loop_
_entity.id
_entity.type
_entity.pdbx_description
1 polymer ?
#
loop_
_entity_poly.entity_id
_entity_poly.type
_entity_poly.pdbx_seq_one_letter_code
_entity_poly.pdbx_strand_id
1 'polypeptide(L)'
;MADPFFETARDGIRLFVRLTPKSSADRLDAVAEDGAGRLRLKARVRALPEDGRANAALAALLARAFGCAKSDVAVVAGVTSRSKTVHLRGEAERLAAIAEGLAGA
;
A
#
# COMPACT_ATOMS: atom_id res chain seq x y z
N MET A 1 5.11 21.22 1.86
CA MET A 1 4.25 20.31 1.07
C MET A 1 4.36 18.96 1.73
N ALA A 2 3.26 18.37 2.21
CA ALA A 2 3.32 17.03 2.79
C ALA A 2 3.65 16.04 1.66
N ASP A 3 4.62 15.17 1.87
CA ASP A 3 4.95 14.13 0.89
C ASP A 3 3.76 13.17 0.78
N PRO A 4 3.13 13.03 -0.40
CA PRO A 4 2.04 12.09 -0.56
C PRO A 4 2.54 10.67 -0.24
N PHE A 5 1.66 9.85 0.32
CA PHE A 5 1.92 8.42 0.55
C PHE A 5 1.92 7.62 -0.77
N PHE A 6 1.89 8.29 -1.91
CA PHE A 6 2.02 7.69 -3.24
C PHE A 6 2.84 8.60 -4.17
N GLU A 7 3.52 8.02 -5.14
CA GLU A 7 4.15 8.74 -6.25
C GLU A 7 3.67 8.15 -7.59
N THR A 8 3.52 8.98 -8.61
CA THR A 8 3.23 8.52 -9.96
C THR A 8 4.51 7.95 -10.59
N ALA A 9 4.36 6.85 -11.32
CA ALA A 9 5.43 6.21 -12.06
C ALA A 9 5.02 6.09 -13.53
N ARG A 10 5.98 5.82 -14.41
CA ARG A 10 5.69 5.70 -15.86
C ARG A 10 4.65 4.64 -16.22
N ASP A 11 4.57 3.57 -15.43
CA ASP A 11 3.70 2.40 -15.68
C ASP A 11 2.57 2.26 -14.65
N GLY A 12 2.32 3.30 -13.84
CA GLY A 12 1.31 3.27 -12.77
C GLY A 12 1.67 4.15 -11.58
N ILE A 13 1.55 3.64 -10.35
CA ILE A 13 1.90 4.39 -9.13
C ILE A 13 2.71 3.55 -8.15
N ARG A 14 3.45 4.19 -7.24
CA ARG A 14 4.08 3.52 -6.10
C ARG A 14 3.44 4.03 -4.82
N LEU A 15 2.92 3.10 -4.02
CA LEU A 15 2.32 3.36 -2.72
C LEU A 15 3.32 3.10 -1.60
N PHE A 16 3.40 4.04 -0.67
CA PHE A 16 4.08 3.88 0.60
C PHE A 16 3.10 3.38 1.65
N VAL A 17 3.22 2.11 1.99
CA VAL A 17 2.29 1.42 2.89
C VAL A 17 3.01 1.02 4.16
N ARG A 18 2.37 1.25 5.30
CA ARG A 18 2.79 0.70 6.58
C ARG A 18 1.96 -0.53 6.89
N LEU A 19 2.58 -1.70 6.77
CA LEU A 19 1.93 -2.98 7.04
C LEU A 19 1.95 -3.28 8.55
N THR A 20 0.78 -3.54 9.10
CA THR A 20 0.57 -4.01 10.47
C THR A 20 0.03 -5.45 10.41
N PRO A 21 0.89 -6.46 10.59
CA PRO A 21 0.46 -7.86 10.64
C PRO A 21 -0.26 -8.17 11.96
N LYS A 22 -0.85 -9.37 12.05
CA LYS A 22 -1.58 -9.85 13.25
C LYS A 22 -2.76 -8.95 13.65
N SER A 23 -3.43 -8.37 12.66
CA SER A 23 -4.65 -7.59 12.86
C SER A 23 -5.88 -8.50 12.96
N SER A 24 -6.98 -8.02 13.54
CA SER A 24 -8.24 -8.77 13.65
C SER A 24 -8.95 -8.94 12.29
N ALA A 25 -8.66 -8.07 11.32
CA ALA A 25 -9.23 -8.08 9.97
C ALA A 25 -8.27 -7.44 8.94
N ASP A 26 -8.45 -7.79 7.67
CA ASP A 26 -7.76 -7.20 6.53
C ASP A 26 -8.45 -5.91 6.10
N ARG A 27 -7.80 -4.76 6.31
CA ARG A 27 -8.35 -3.45 5.94
C ARG A 27 -7.26 -2.41 5.68
N LEU A 28 -7.58 -1.47 4.78
CA LEU A 28 -6.83 -0.23 4.63
C LEU A 28 -7.44 0.79 5.60
N ASP A 29 -6.59 1.49 6.33
CA ASP A 29 -6.89 2.49 7.34
C ASP A 29 -6.35 3.84 6.85
N ALA A 30 -6.68 4.94 7.52
CA ALA A 30 -6.27 6.28 7.11
C ALA A 30 -4.74 6.44 7.01
N VAL A 31 -4.32 7.35 6.14
CA VAL A 31 -2.91 7.72 5.98
C VAL A 31 -2.39 8.33 7.28
N ALA A 32 -1.14 8.03 7.61
CA ALA A 32 -0.50 8.56 8.79
C ALA A 32 0.95 8.92 8.51
N GLU A 33 1.40 9.97 9.19
CA GLU A 33 2.78 10.38 9.14
C GLU A 33 3.68 9.40 9.91
N ASP A 34 4.78 9.01 9.28
CA ASP A 34 5.92 8.33 9.92
C ASP A 34 6.68 9.32 10.81
N GLY A 35 7.52 8.82 11.73
CA GLY A 35 8.39 9.65 12.58
C GLY A 35 9.45 10.48 11.83
N ALA A 36 9.43 10.44 10.50
CA ALA A 36 10.27 11.20 9.60
C ALA A 36 9.48 12.22 8.74
N GLY A 37 8.21 12.50 9.07
CA GLY A 37 7.40 13.49 8.33
C GLY A 37 6.78 12.98 7.02
N ARG A 38 6.86 11.67 6.75
CA ARG A 38 6.39 11.07 5.48
C ARG A 38 5.04 10.39 5.65
N LEU A 39 4.08 10.66 4.78
CA LEU A 39 2.78 10.00 4.82
C LEU A 39 2.91 8.53 4.38
N ARG A 40 2.20 7.64 5.08
CA ARG A 40 2.09 6.22 4.75
C ARG A 40 0.66 5.73 4.93
N LEU A 41 0.18 4.96 3.95
CA LEU A 41 -1.11 4.29 4.05
C LEU A 41 -1.02 3.17 5.09
N LYS A 42 -1.90 3.16 6.08
CA LYS A 42 -1.93 2.08 7.08
C LYS A 42 -2.65 0.88 6.47
N ALA A 43 -1.94 -0.22 6.27
CA ALA A 43 -2.55 -1.49 5.89
C ALA A 43 -2.48 -2.46 7.04
N ARG A 44 -3.62 -3.04 7.40
CA ARG A 44 -3.73 -4.06 8.44
C ARG A 44 -4.11 -5.36 7.79
N VAL A 45 -3.38 -6.43 8.13
CA VAL A 45 -3.67 -7.77 7.62
C VAL A 45 -3.74 -8.77 8.76
N ARG A 46 -4.62 -9.76 8.64
CA ARG A 46 -4.67 -10.90 9.57
C ARG A 46 -3.45 -11.80 9.44
N ALA A 47 -2.83 -11.80 8.27
CA ALA A 47 -1.66 -12.62 7.99
C ALA A 47 -0.54 -12.36 9.00
N LEU A 48 0.08 -13.45 9.45
CA LEU A 48 1.27 -13.41 10.27
C LEU A 48 2.48 -12.94 9.44
N PRO A 49 3.49 -12.31 10.05
CA PRO A 49 4.72 -11.91 9.38
C PRO A 49 5.65 -13.10 9.06
N GLU A 50 5.11 -14.30 8.85
CA GLU A 50 5.85 -15.51 8.50
C GLU A 50 5.86 -15.71 6.97
N ASP A 51 7.04 -16.03 6.43
CA ASP A 51 7.27 -16.51 5.05
C ASP A 51 6.46 -15.80 3.94
N GLY A 52 6.46 -14.46 3.94
CA GLY A 52 5.87 -13.69 2.85
C GLY A 52 4.33 -13.70 2.80
N ARG A 53 3.64 -14.37 3.72
CA ARG A 53 2.16 -14.36 3.80
C ARG A 53 1.60 -12.96 4.00
N ALA A 54 2.29 -12.14 4.80
CA ALA A 54 1.93 -10.74 5.00
C ALA A 54 2.03 -9.92 3.68
N ASN A 55 3.01 -10.22 2.83
CA ASN A 55 3.17 -9.55 1.53
C ASN A 55 2.07 -9.99 0.56
N ALA A 56 1.76 -11.29 0.51
CA ALA A 56 0.69 -11.82 -0.33
C ALA A 56 -0.68 -11.27 0.08
N ALA A 57 -0.95 -11.19 1.39
CA ALA A 57 -2.17 -10.60 1.92
C ALA A 57 -2.26 -9.10 1.60
N LEU A 58 -1.15 -8.35 1.74
CA LEU A 58 -1.09 -6.96 1.34
C LEU A 58 -1.35 -6.78 -0.16
N ALA A 59 -0.71 -7.58 -1.01
CA ALA A 59 -0.90 -7.51 -2.46
C ALA A 59 -2.36 -7.80 -2.84
N ALA A 60 -2.98 -8.81 -2.22
CA ALA A 60 -4.40 -9.11 -2.43
C ALA A 60 -5.33 -8.00 -1.93
N LEU A 61 -5.01 -7.37 -0.79
CA LEU A 61 -5.78 -6.26 -0.25
C LEU A 61 -5.73 -5.03 -1.17
N LEU A 62 -4.53 -4.67 -1.63
CA LEU A 62 -4.34 -3.56 -2.56
C LEU A 62 -4.98 -3.85 -3.91
N ALA A 63 -4.81 -5.06 -4.46
CA ALA A 63 -5.45 -5.46 -5.71
C ALA A 63 -6.98 -5.26 -5.66
N ARG A 64 -7.61 -5.65 -4.55
CA ARG A 64 -9.06 -5.46 -4.34
C ARG A 64 -9.45 -4.00 -4.15
N ALA A 65 -8.67 -3.21 -3.40
CA ALA A 65 -8.97 -1.81 -3.15
C ALA A 65 -8.82 -0.94 -4.42
N PHE A 66 -7.81 -1.22 -5.23
CA PHE A 66 -7.51 -0.49 -6.47
C PHE A 66 -8.19 -1.10 -7.70
N GLY A 67 -8.83 -2.27 -7.56
CA GLY A 67 -9.48 -2.97 -8.67
C GLY A 67 -8.50 -3.34 -9.79
N CYS A 68 -7.31 -3.83 -9.43
CA CYS A 68 -6.28 -4.30 -10.36
C CYS A 68 -5.93 -5.78 -10.13
N ALA A 69 -5.21 -6.41 -11.05
CA ALA A 69 -4.81 -7.79 -10.88
C ALA A 69 -3.69 -7.91 -9.83
N LYS A 70 -3.63 -9.04 -9.10
CA LYS A 70 -2.52 -9.29 -8.16
C LYS A 70 -1.15 -9.23 -8.83
N SER A 71 -1.08 -9.59 -10.12
CA SER A 71 0.13 -9.53 -10.95
C SER A 71 0.63 -8.10 -11.17
N ASP A 72 -0.27 -7.11 -11.11
CA ASP A 72 0.07 -5.70 -11.24
C ASP A 72 0.57 -5.10 -9.93
N VAL A 73 0.46 -5.83 -8.82
CA VAL A 73 0.85 -5.39 -7.48
C VAL A 73 2.19 -6.02 -7.11
N ALA A 74 3.26 -5.22 -7.13
CA ALA A 74 4.61 -5.68 -6.82
C ALA A 74 5.22 -4.92 -5.64
N VAL A 75 5.70 -5.63 -4.62
CA VAL A 75 6.45 -4.99 -3.52
C VAL A 75 7.87 -4.73 -4.01
N VAL A 76 8.21 -3.45 -4.25
CA VAL A 76 9.51 -3.04 -4.78
C VAL A 76 10.50 -2.66 -3.68
N ALA A 77 10.03 -2.31 -2.49
CA ALA A 77 10.90 -2.02 -1.34
C ALA A 77 10.25 -2.37 0.01
N GLY A 78 11.09 -2.55 1.03
CA GLY A 78 10.62 -2.77 2.40
C GLY A 78 10.12 -4.19 2.67
N VAL A 79 10.59 -5.20 1.94
CA VAL A 79 10.20 -6.60 2.13
C VAL A 79 10.42 -7.05 3.58
N THR A 80 11.55 -6.68 4.18
CA THR A 80 11.93 -6.98 5.57
C THR A 80 11.45 -5.95 6.59
N SER A 81 10.83 -4.85 6.15
CA SER A 81 10.40 -3.75 7.00
C SER A 81 8.88 -3.67 7.11
N ARG A 82 8.41 -3.09 8.22
CA ARG A 82 7.00 -2.67 8.41
C ARG A 82 6.56 -1.58 7.44
N SER A 83 7.54 -0.91 6.83
CA SER A 83 7.41 0.17 5.87
C SER A 83 7.69 -0.37 4.48
N LYS A 84 6.65 -0.58 3.67
CA LYS A 84 6.70 -1.20 2.34
C LYS A 84 6.43 -0.17 1.24
N THR A 85 7.08 -0.36 0.10
CA THR A 85 6.76 0.36 -1.13
C THR A 85 6.20 -0.64 -2.13
N VAL A 86 4.98 -0.40 -2.57
CA VAL A 86 4.25 -1.28 -3.49
C VAL A 86 4.03 -0.54 -4.80
N HIS A 87 4.55 -1.08 -5.87
CA HIS A 87 4.30 -0.61 -7.22
C HIS A 87 3.03 -1.25 -7.75
N LEU A 88 2.08 -0.42 -8.15
CA LEU A 88 0.85 -0.80 -8.84
C LEU A 88 1.01 -0.44 -10.31
N ARG A 89 0.95 -1.44 -11.18
CA ARG A 89 0.93 -1.25 -12.63
C ARG A 89 -0.48 -0.95 -13.11
N GLY A 90 -0.59 -0.10 -14.13
CA GLY A 90 -1.86 0.27 -14.75
C GLY A 90 -1.97 1.78 -14.98
N GLU A 91 -3.20 2.26 -15.15
CA GLU A 91 -3.47 3.67 -15.41
C GLU A 91 -3.15 4.54 -14.19
N ALA A 92 -2.05 5.29 -14.24
CA ALA A 92 -1.56 6.10 -13.14
C ALA A 92 -2.61 7.10 -12.61
N GLU A 93 -3.37 7.75 -13.50
CA GLU A 93 -4.42 8.70 -13.11
C GLU A 93 -5.55 8.03 -12.33
N ARG A 94 -6.04 6.88 -12.80
CA ARG A 94 -7.08 6.10 -12.11
C ARG A 94 -6.60 5.62 -10.75
N LEU A 95 -5.38 5.10 -10.68
CA LEU A 95 -4.81 4.61 -9.42
C LEU A 95 -4.54 5.76 -8.43
N ALA A 96 -4.06 6.90 -8.92
CA ALA A 96 -3.86 8.10 -8.10
C ALA A 96 -5.18 8.60 -7.52
N ALA A 97 -6.25 8.69 -8.32
CA ALA A 97 -7.56 9.11 -7.84
C ALA A 97 -8.11 8.19 -6.73
N ILE A 98 -7.92 6.87 -6.86
CA ILE A 98 -8.30 5.91 -5.80
C ILE A 98 -7.44 6.13 -4.55
N ALA A 99 -6.13 6.35 -4.71
CA ALA A 99 -5.25 6.65 -3.59
C ALA A 99 -5.71 7.91 -2.86
N GLU A 100 -5.92 9.02 -3.57
CA GLU A 100 -6.41 10.28 -3.00
C GLU A 100 -7.72 10.09 -2.23
N GLY A 101 -8.65 9.26 -2.72
CA GLY A 101 -9.87 8.89 -2.00
C GLY A 101 -9.62 8.16 -0.67
N LEU A 102 -8.54 7.40 -0.54
CA LEU A 102 -8.13 6.75 0.72
C LEU A 102 -7.44 7.73 1.70
N ALA A 103 -6.95 8.86 1.20
CA ALA A 103 -6.28 9.88 2.01
C ALA A 103 -7.28 10.79 2.73
N GLY A 104 -8.45 11.00 2.12
CA GLY A 104 -9.51 11.91 2.58
C GLY A 104 -10.66 11.23 3.34
N ALA A 105 -10.56 9.94 3.65
CA ALA A 105 -11.60 9.15 4.33
C ALA A 105 -11.34 8.97 5.83
#